data_AF-A0A3G2UN73-F1
#
_entry.id   AF-A0A3G2UN73-F1
#
_cell.length_a   1.000
_cell.length_b   1.000
_cell.length_c   1.000
_cell.angle_alpha   90.00
_cell.angle_beta   90.00
_cell.angle_gamma   90.00
#
_symmetry.space_group_name_H-M   'P 1'
#
loop_
_entity.id
_entity.type
_entity.pdbx_description
1 polymer ?
#
loop_
_entity_poly.entity_id
_entity_poly.type
_entity_poly.pdbx_seq_one_letter_code
_entity_poly.pdbx_strand_id
1 'polypeptide(L)'
;MGWKAVRDHYRIEHFVQVTDAGICIGSPYIHDIIVVSVDRGEIVRRWDGIRSNSDLERYLEEMDADPVKLAELVAADDVFERSIPVYTYEGGDIIEKQCEALGYPNVTHDGCMQYENTFSPDAELVRTWAIANAQAGIEWMREALEQTEKTRAEQSHRLAQREHDLRRLTERDRKPST
;
A
#
# COMPACT_ATOMS: atom_id res chain seq x y z
N MET A 1 -2.02 19.31 -4.02
CA MET A 1 -0.95 18.74 -3.17
C MET A 1 0.33 18.79 -3.97
N GLY A 2 1.37 19.38 -3.40
CA GLY A 2 2.58 19.77 -4.12
C GLY A 2 3.72 18.76 -4.03
N TRP A 3 3.53 17.51 -4.43
CA TRP A 3 4.60 16.51 -4.37
C TRP A 3 5.71 16.81 -5.39
N LYS A 4 5.33 17.31 -6.57
CA LYS A 4 6.27 17.72 -7.62
C LYS A 4 7.00 18.99 -7.18
N ALA A 5 6.31 19.95 -6.55
CA ALA A 5 6.91 21.14 -5.99
C ALA A 5 8.00 20.81 -4.94
N VAL A 6 7.72 19.85 -4.04
CA VAL A 6 8.72 19.34 -3.08
C VAL A 6 9.91 18.70 -3.81
N ARG A 7 9.66 17.78 -4.74
CA ARG A 7 10.71 17.11 -5.53
C ARG A 7 11.62 18.11 -6.22
N ASP A 8 11.04 19.07 -6.93
CA ASP A 8 11.75 20.02 -7.78
C ASP A 8 12.53 21.03 -6.92
N HIS A 9 11.94 21.53 -5.82
CA HIS A 9 12.59 22.50 -4.93
C HIS A 9 13.86 21.92 -4.28
N TYR A 10 13.78 20.72 -3.71
CA TYR A 10 14.90 20.07 -3.01
C TYR A 10 15.82 19.27 -3.94
N ARG A 11 15.53 19.27 -5.26
CA ARG A 11 16.31 18.57 -6.29
C ARG A 11 16.47 17.09 -5.92
N ILE A 12 15.33 16.44 -5.69
CA ILE A 12 15.26 15.05 -5.26
C ILE A 12 15.44 14.14 -6.48
N GLU A 13 16.49 13.33 -6.48
CA GLU A 13 16.79 12.33 -7.52
C GLU A 13 16.28 10.94 -7.14
N HIS A 14 16.01 10.72 -5.86
CA HIS A 14 15.33 9.54 -5.34
C HIS A 14 13.88 9.51 -5.84
N PHE A 15 13.26 8.33 -5.81
CA PHE A 15 11.87 8.20 -6.22
C PHE A 15 10.96 8.92 -5.25
N VAL A 16 10.03 9.70 -5.81
CA VAL A 16 8.99 10.40 -5.07
C VAL A 16 7.64 9.82 -5.49
N GLN A 17 6.82 9.44 -4.52
CA GLN A 17 5.44 9.02 -4.76
C GLN A 17 4.55 9.45 -3.60
N VAL A 18 3.25 9.53 -3.82
CA VAL A 18 2.24 9.79 -2.79
C VAL A 18 1.53 8.48 -2.47
N THR A 19 1.47 8.17 -1.18
CA THR A 19 0.75 7.02 -0.62
C THR A 19 -0.14 7.50 0.52
N ASP A 20 -0.90 6.59 1.13
CA ASP A 20 -1.69 6.88 2.33
C ASP A 20 -0.82 7.36 3.52
N ALA A 21 0.47 7.03 3.53
CA ALA A 21 1.40 7.51 4.56
C ALA A 21 1.87 8.97 4.31
N GLY A 22 1.79 9.45 3.08
CA GLY A 22 2.20 10.78 2.66
C GLY A 22 3.07 10.80 1.40
N ILE A 23 3.87 11.86 1.24
CA ILE A 23 4.88 11.95 0.17
C ILE A 23 6.09 11.12 0.60
N CYS A 24 6.28 9.98 -0.04
CA CYS A 24 7.36 9.05 0.18
C CYS A 24 8.53 9.36 -0.76
N ILE A 25 9.72 9.56 -0.18
CA ILE A 25 10.99 9.72 -0.90
C ILE A 25 11.84 8.49 -0.59
N GLY A 26 12.27 7.77 -1.63
CA GLY A 26 12.99 6.53 -1.43
C GLY A 26 13.63 5.93 -2.66
N SER A 27 13.92 4.64 -2.57
CA SER A 27 14.58 3.84 -3.60
C SER A 27 13.64 2.74 -4.11
N PRO A 28 14.02 2.00 -5.17
CA PRO A 28 13.25 0.82 -5.59
C PRO A 28 13.08 -0.24 -4.48
N TYR A 29 13.99 -0.27 -3.50
CA TYR A 29 13.99 -1.30 -2.45
C TYR A 29 13.26 -0.84 -1.17
N ILE A 30 13.40 0.44 -0.80
CA ILE A 30 12.73 1.05 0.36
C ILE A 30 12.14 2.36 -0.13
N HIS A 31 10.83 2.39 -0.36
CA HIS A 31 10.17 3.54 -0.96
C HIS A 31 9.87 4.67 0.04
N ASP A 32 9.86 4.37 1.33
CA ASP A 32 9.45 5.24 2.44
C ASP A 32 10.62 5.60 3.38
N ILE A 33 11.79 5.90 2.79
CA ILE A 33 13.00 6.27 3.54
C ILE A 33 12.77 7.59 4.28
N ILE A 34 12.20 8.58 3.59
CA ILE A 34 11.68 9.82 4.17
C ILE A 34 10.19 9.88 3.82
N VAL A 35 9.36 10.23 4.79
CA VAL A 35 7.92 10.45 4.55
C VAL A 35 7.55 11.83 5.07
N VAL A 36 6.92 12.62 4.20
CA VAL A 36 6.37 13.94 4.52
C VAL A 36 4.85 13.86 4.53
N SER A 37 4.24 14.34 5.62
CA SER A 37 2.78 14.38 5.77
C SER A 37 2.16 15.34 4.77
N VAL A 38 1.07 14.92 4.12
CA VAL A 38 0.41 15.73 3.08
C VAL A 38 -0.49 16.83 3.62
N ASP A 39 -0.89 16.74 4.90
CA ASP A 39 -1.74 17.71 5.60
C ASP A 39 -0.93 18.85 6.22
N ARG A 40 0.22 18.56 6.82
CA ARG A 40 1.04 19.55 7.55
C ARG A 40 2.35 19.94 6.87
N GLY A 41 2.82 19.12 5.92
CA GLY A 41 4.17 19.22 5.39
C GLY A 41 5.27 19.00 6.42
N GLU A 42 5.05 18.08 7.37
CA GLU A 42 6.02 17.69 8.39
C GLU A 42 6.69 16.35 8.02
N ILE A 43 7.96 16.19 8.37
CA ILE A 43 8.65 14.89 8.23
C ILE A 43 8.14 13.93 9.31
N VAL A 44 7.37 12.93 8.91
CA VAL A 44 6.77 11.92 9.82
C VAL A 44 7.57 10.63 9.92
N ARG A 45 8.51 10.41 8.99
CA ARG A 45 9.43 9.27 9.05
C ARG A 45 10.82 9.64 8.55
N ARG A 46 11.82 9.14 9.27
CA ARG A 46 13.25 9.19 8.92
C ARG A 46 13.82 7.78 9.13
N TRP A 47 14.38 7.17 8.10
CA TRP A 47 15.04 5.87 8.24
C TRP A 47 16.45 6.03 8.85
N ASP A 48 16.80 5.18 9.82
CA ASP A 48 18.04 5.34 10.60
C ASP A 48 19.33 5.18 9.78
N GLY A 49 19.31 4.43 8.67
CA GLY A 49 20.48 4.22 7.81
C GLY A 49 20.73 5.34 6.79
N ILE A 50 20.02 6.47 6.87
CA ILE A 50 20.19 7.60 5.93
C ILE A 50 21.63 8.13 5.90
N ARG A 51 22.36 8.05 7.03
CA ARG A 51 23.73 8.59 7.17
C ARG A 51 24.78 7.97 6.24
N SER A 52 24.45 6.89 5.53
CA SER A 52 25.32 6.32 4.51
C SER A 52 25.04 6.85 3.10
N ASN A 53 24.08 7.76 2.92
CA ASN A 53 23.68 8.34 1.65
C ASN A 53 23.64 9.88 1.76
N SER A 54 24.61 10.54 1.13
CA SER A 54 24.79 12.00 1.22
C SER A 54 23.63 12.80 0.63
N ASP A 55 22.90 12.26 -0.34
CA ASP A 55 21.76 12.98 -0.94
C ASP A 55 20.56 12.99 -0.02
N LEU A 56 20.26 11.84 0.61
CA LEU A 56 19.15 11.75 1.58
C LEU A 56 19.42 12.59 2.82
N GLU A 57 20.68 12.62 3.29
CA GLU A 57 21.10 13.49 4.39
C GLU A 57 20.91 14.97 3.99
N ARG A 58 21.35 15.37 2.80
CA ARG A 58 21.14 16.73 2.28
C ARG A 58 19.66 17.11 2.21
N TYR A 59 18.79 16.23 1.70
CA TYR A 59 17.35 16.53 1.64
C TYR A 59 16.79 16.84 3.02
N LEU A 60 17.12 16.01 4.02
CA LEU A 60 16.67 16.21 5.39
C LEU A 60 17.22 17.50 5.98
N GLU A 61 18.50 17.79 5.80
CA GLU A 61 19.11 19.04 6.29
C GLU A 61 18.42 20.28 5.68
N GLU A 62 18.17 20.27 4.37
CA GLU A 62 17.47 21.38 3.69
C GLU A 62 16.00 21.51 4.16
N MET A 63 15.31 20.39 4.38
CA MET A 63 13.92 20.38 4.88
C MET A 63 13.82 20.82 6.34
N ASP A 64 14.71 20.35 7.22
CA ASP A 64 14.74 20.69 8.64
C ASP A 64 15.21 22.15 8.86
N ALA A 65 16.02 22.70 7.95
CA ALA A 65 16.45 24.10 8.00
C ALA A 65 15.31 25.08 7.75
N ASP A 66 14.31 24.71 6.94
CA ASP A 66 13.14 25.54 6.63
C ASP A 66 11.83 24.73 6.56
N PRO A 67 11.29 24.32 7.73
CA PRO A 67 10.05 23.53 7.79
C PRO A 67 8.82 24.33 7.33
N VAL A 68 8.87 25.67 7.42
CA VAL A 68 7.79 26.52 6.90
C VAL A 68 7.76 26.41 5.38
N LYS A 69 8.93 26.43 4.73
CA LYS A 69 9.00 26.26 3.28
C LYS A 69 8.53 24.88 2.83
N LEU A 70 8.87 23.82 3.57
CA LEU A 70 8.37 22.47 3.26
C LEU A 70 6.84 22.44 3.31
N ALA A 71 6.23 23.01 4.35
CA ALA A 71 4.77 23.10 4.48
C ALA A 71 4.13 23.90 3.34
N GLU A 72 4.71 25.03 2.94
CA GLU A 72 4.24 25.81 1.79
C GLU A 72 4.27 25.00 0.49
N LEU A 73 5.35 24.26 0.25
CA LEU A 73 5.51 23.45 -0.97
C LEU A 73 4.49 22.31 -1.02
N VAL A 74 4.24 21.63 0.11
CA VAL A 74 3.25 20.55 0.19
C VAL A 74 1.83 21.08 -0.04
N ALA A 75 1.51 22.27 0.48
CA ALA A 75 0.22 22.90 0.33
C ALA A 75 0.00 23.50 -1.08
N ALA A 76 1.06 23.77 -1.84
CA ALA A 76 0.96 24.29 -3.19
C ALA A 76 0.31 23.28 -4.15
N ASP A 77 -0.33 23.81 -5.20
CA ASP A 77 -0.77 22.99 -6.31
C ASP A 77 0.38 22.74 -7.28
N ASP A 78 0.56 21.48 -7.67
CA ASP A 78 1.56 21.10 -8.65
C ASP A 78 1.20 21.61 -10.04
N VAL A 79 2.21 22.03 -10.79
CA VAL A 79 2.09 22.44 -12.19
C VAL A 79 2.73 21.39 -13.08
N PHE A 80 1.94 20.83 -13.99
CA PHE A 80 2.38 19.82 -14.95
C PHE A 80 2.44 20.40 -16.36
N GLU A 81 3.52 20.13 -17.08
CA GLU A 81 3.75 20.54 -18.47
C GLU A 81 2.93 19.71 -19.46
N ARG A 82 2.60 18.47 -19.08
CA ARG A 82 1.87 17.51 -19.91
C ARG A 82 0.84 16.74 -19.09
N SER A 83 -0.26 16.39 -19.76
CA SER A 83 -1.33 15.55 -19.22
C SER A 83 -1.59 14.42 -20.21
N ILE A 84 -0.87 13.32 -20.03
CA ILE A 84 -0.99 12.10 -20.83
C ILE A 84 -1.91 11.15 -20.04
N PRO A 85 -2.98 10.62 -20.65
CA PRO A 85 -3.82 9.64 -19.99
C PRO A 85 -3.05 8.34 -19.77
N VAL A 86 -3.18 7.79 -18.57
CA VAL A 86 -2.67 6.47 -18.20
C VAL A 86 -3.72 5.77 -17.33
N TYR A 87 -3.93 4.49 -17.58
CA TYR A 87 -5.01 3.72 -16.94
C TYR A 87 -4.44 2.77 -15.91
N THR A 88 -5.20 2.54 -14.85
CA THR A 88 -5.00 1.50 -13.82
C THR A 88 -6.35 0.93 -13.42
N TYR A 89 -6.41 0.01 -12.45
CA TYR A 89 -7.66 -0.54 -11.96
C TYR A 89 -7.70 -0.60 -10.43
N GLU A 90 -8.90 -0.44 -9.89
CA GLU A 90 -9.19 -0.70 -8.49
C GLU A 90 -10.46 -1.56 -8.42
N GLY A 91 -10.31 -2.79 -7.91
CA GLY A 91 -11.39 -3.77 -7.96
C GLY A 91 -11.86 -4.02 -9.39
N GLY A 92 -13.13 -3.70 -9.67
CA GLY A 92 -13.75 -3.88 -10.99
C GLY A 92 -13.69 -2.65 -11.89
N ASP A 93 -13.16 -1.53 -11.40
CA ASP A 93 -13.20 -0.25 -12.09
C ASP A 93 -11.87 0.03 -12.79
N ILE A 94 -11.95 0.49 -14.05
CA ILE A 94 -10.81 1.01 -14.80
C ILE A 94 -10.74 2.51 -14.55
N ILE A 95 -9.62 2.94 -13.97
CA ILE A 95 -9.40 4.31 -13.54
C ILE A 95 -8.46 4.98 -14.54
N GLU A 96 -8.92 6.09 -15.13
CA GLU A 96 -8.05 7.00 -15.89
C GLU A 96 -7.36 7.96 -14.93
N LYS A 97 -6.05 8.08 -15.06
CA LYS A 97 -5.21 9.09 -14.40
C LYS A 97 -4.43 9.88 -15.45
N GLN A 98 -3.78 10.96 -15.02
CA GLN A 98 -2.96 11.81 -15.88
C GLN A 98 -1.51 11.80 -15.40
N CYS A 99 -0.54 11.86 -16.32
CA CYS A 99 0.89 11.91 -16.02
C CYS A 99 1.66 12.75 -17.05
N GLU A 100 2.89 13.15 -16.74
CA GLU A 100 3.77 13.86 -17.70
C GLU A 100 4.55 12.92 -18.63
N ALA A 101 4.80 11.69 -18.18
CA ALA A 101 5.53 10.65 -18.88
C ALA A 101 5.01 9.26 -18.47
N LEU A 102 5.04 8.32 -19.41
CA LEU A 102 4.51 6.96 -19.23
C LEU A 102 5.58 6.02 -18.65
N GLY A 103 5.12 5.06 -17.86
CA GLY A 103 5.90 3.92 -17.36
C GLY A 103 6.79 4.25 -16.18
N TYR A 104 7.34 3.21 -15.55
CA TYR A 104 8.23 3.33 -14.40
C TYR A 104 9.53 4.07 -14.75
N PRO A 105 10.09 4.92 -13.86
CA PRO A 105 9.61 5.29 -12.53
C PRO A 105 8.82 6.62 -12.53
N ASN A 106 8.00 6.88 -13.55
CA ASN A 106 7.20 8.09 -13.61
C ASN A 106 5.96 7.98 -12.70
N VAL A 107 5.41 9.15 -12.37
CA VAL A 107 4.35 9.31 -11.37
C VAL A 107 3.16 10.00 -12.03
N THR A 108 1.95 9.61 -11.65
CA THR A 108 0.72 10.32 -12.04
C THR A 108 0.60 11.66 -11.30
N HIS A 109 -0.27 12.54 -11.76
CA HIS A 109 -0.45 13.87 -11.17
C HIS A 109 -0.90 13.83 -9.72
N ASP A 110 -1.68 12.81 -9.35
CA ASP A 110 -2.10 12.51 -7.97
C ASP A 110 -1.04 11.72 -7.17
N GLY A 111 0.12 11.45 -7.75
CA GLY A 111 1.28 10.94 -7.03
C GLY A 111 1.46 9.42 -7.05
N CYS A 112 0.68 8.66 -7.83
CA CYS A 112 0.86 7.21 -7.92
C CYS A 112 2.06 6.85 -8.81
N MET A 113 2.98 6.03 -8.28
CA MET A 113 4.10 5.47 -9.05
C MET A 113 3.60 4.49 -10.12
N GLN A 114 4.05 4.65 -11.36
CA GLN A 114 3.67 3.80 -12.48
C GLN A 114 4.48 2.50 -12.52
N TYR A 115 4.29 1.61 -11.54
CA TYR A 115 4.94 0.30 -11.54
C TYR A 115 4.58 -0.53 -12.78
N GLU A 116 5.50 -1.40 -13.20
CA GLU A 116 5.27 -2.33 -14.30
C GLU A 116 4.01 -3.18 -14.04
N ASN A 117 3.22 -3.42 -15.08
CA ASN A 117 1.97 -4.20 -15.03
C ASN A 117 0.87 -3.66 -14.11
N THR A 118 0.96 -2.39 -13.69
CA THR A 118 -0.10 -1.71 -12.91
C THR A 118 -0.67 -0.49 -13.64
N PHE A 119 0.09 0.07 -14.58
CA PHE A 119 -0.31 1.20 -15.41
C PHE A 119 -0.05 0.93 -16.89
N SER A 120 -0.93 1.43 -17.76
CA SER A 120 -0.77 1.36 -19.22
C SER A 120 -1.51 2.49 -19.91
N PRO A 121 -1.03 3.02 -21.05
CA PRO A 121 -1.84 3.90 -21.90
C PRO A 121 -2.99 3.16 -22.62
N ASP A 122 -3.04 1.83 -22.56
CA ASP A 122 -4.10 0.99 -23.12
C ASP A 122 -5.06 0.48 -22.03
N ALA A 123 -6.27 1.03 -22.00
CA ALA A 123 -7.30 0.67 -21.04
C ALA A 123 -7.78 -0.79 -21.16
N GLU A 124 -7.74 -1.39 -22.35
CA GLU A 124 -8.15 -2.78 -22.54
C GLU A 124 -7.09 -3.77 -22.06
N LEU A 125 -5.81 -3.38 -22.14
CA LEU A 125 -4.74 -4.12 -21.47
C LEU A 125 -4.93 -4.11 -19.95
N VAL A 126 -5.24 -2.95 -19.37
CA VAL A 126 -5.53 -2.84 -17.92
C VAL A 126 -6.74 -3.66 -17.52
N ARG A 127 -7.80 -3.67 -18.34
CA ARG A 127 -8.96 -4.54 -18.14
C ARG A 127 -8.57 -6.01 -18.12
N THR A 128 -7.68 -6.43 -19.01
CA THR A 128 -7.18 -7.82 -19.05
C THR A 128 -6.46 -8.18 -17.75
N TRP A 129 -5.63 -7.28 -17.21
CA TRP A 129 -4.98 -7.47 -15.91
C TRP A 129 -6.00 -7.55 -14.77
N ALA A 130 -6.99 -6.66 -14.74
CA ALA A 130 -8.04 -6.66 -13.72
C ALA A 130 -8.84 -7.97 -13.71
N ILE A 131 -9.23 -8.47 -14.89
CA ILE A 131 -9.94 -9.75 -15.02
C ILE A 131 -9.07 -10.91 -14.53
N ALA A 132 -7.80 -10.97 -14.95
CA ALA A 132 -6.89 -12.03 -14.54
C ALA A 132 -6.67 -12.02 -13.01
N ASN A 133 -6.51 -10.84 -12.42
CA ASN A 133 -6.38 -10.66 -10.98
C ASN A 133 -7.64 -11.13 -10.23
N ALA A 134 -8.83 -10.74 -10.70
CA ALA A 134 -10.10 -11.17 -10.11
C ALA A 134 -10.31 -12.69 -10.21
N GLN A 135 -9.96 -13.31 -11.33
CA GLN A 135 -10.04 -14.77 -11.52
C GLN A 135 -9.13 -15.51 -10.53
N ALA A 136 -7.87 -15.08 -10.41
CA ALA A 136 -6.94 -15.65 -9.44
C ALA A 136 -7.43 -15.49 -7.99
N GLY A 137 -8.00 -14.32 -7.66
CA GLY A 137 -8.61 -14.07 -6.35
C GLY A 137 -9.79 -15.00 -6.06
N ILE A 138 -10.66 -15.27 -7.04
CA ILE A 138 -11.78 -16.21 -6.88
C ILE A 138 -11.27 -17.63 -6.63
N GLU A 139 -10.27 -18.09 -7.38
CA GLU A 139 -9.68 -19.41 -7.21
C GLU A 139 -9.10 -19.58 -5.81
N TRP A 140 -8.26 -18.63 -5.39
CA TRP A 140 -7.67 -18.63 -4.05
C TRP A 140 -8.73 -18.62 -2.93
N MET A 141 -9.79 -17.82 -3.09
CA MET A 141 -10.87 -17.77 -2.11
C MET A 141 -11.68 -19.08 -2.05
N ARG A 142 -11.86 -19.78 -3.17
CA ARG A 142 -12.51 -21.11 -3.17
C ARG A 142 -11.68 -22.14 -2.42
N GLU A 143 -10.37 -22.17 -2.65
CA GLU A 143 -9.46 -23.06 -1.92
C GLU A 143 -9.46 -22.74 -0.41
N ALA A 144 -9.41 -21.46 -0.06
CA ALA A 144 -9.47 -21.02 1.33
C ALA A 144 -10.78 -21.42 2.02
N LEU A 145 -11.91 -21.33 1.31
CA LEU A 145 -13.22 -21.79 1.82
C LEU A 145 -13.22 -23.30 2.07
N GLU A 146 -12.73 -24.10 1.12
CA GLU A 146 -12.64 -25.55 1.28
C GLU A 146 -11.78 -25.94 2.49
N GLN A 147 -10.63 -25.29 2.65
CA GLN A 147 -9.74 -25.55 3.79
C GLN A 147 -10.35 -25.12 5.13
N THR A 148 -11.10 -24.02 5.12
CA THR A 148 -11.84 -23.53 6.30
C THR A 148 -12.95 -24.52 6.69
N GLU A 149 -13.69 -25.07 5.73
CA GLU A 149 -14.72 -26.08 5.98
C GLU A 149 -14.14 -27.36 6.57
N LYS A 150 -13.01 -27.85 6.06
CA LYS A 150 -12.29 -29.00 6.63
C LYS A 150 -11.89 -28.74 8.08
N THR A 151 -11.27 -27.58 8.32
CA THR A 151 -10.84 -27.17 9.67
C THR A 151 -12.02 -27.09 10.64
N ARG A 152 -13.14 -26.50 10.18
CA ARG A 152 -14.37 -26.40 10.97
C ARG A 152 -14.95 -27.79 11.30
N ALA A 153 -14.93 -28.72 10.36
CA ALA A 153 -15.41 -30.08 10.57
C ALA A 153 -14.56 -30.80 11.64
N GLU A 154 -13.24 -30.69 11.56
CA GLU A 154 -12.32 -31.26 12.56
C GLU A 154 -12.54 -30.66 13.95
N GLN A 155 -12.66 -29.33 14.04
CA GLN A 155 -12.92 -28.64 15.30
C GLN A 155 -14.27 -29.03 15.90
N SER A 156 -15.31 -29.15 15.06
CA SER A 156 -16.64 -29.59 15.50
C SER A 156 -16.61 -31.02 16.03
N HIS A 157 -15.87 -31.92 15.37
CA HIS A 157 -15.69 -33.29 15.84
C HIS A 157 -15.00 -33.33 17.20
N ARG A 158 -13.91 -32.56 17.37
CA ARG A 158 -13.20 -32.45 18.66
C ARG A 158 -14.10 -31.87 19.75
N LEU A 159 -14.90 -30.85 19.45
CA LEU A 159 -15.85 -30.28 20.41
C LEU A 159 -16.86 -31.33 20.88
N ALA A 160 -17.49 -32.06 19.94
CA ALA A 160 -18.47 -33.10 20.27
C ALA A 160 -17.86 -34.21 21.15
N GLN A 161 -16.60 -34.60 20.90
CA GLN A 161 -15.87 -35.53 21.76
C GLN A 161 -15.71 -34.98 23.18
N ARG A 162 -15.27 -33.72 23.33
CA ARG A 162 -15.10 -33.08 24.64
C ARG A 162 -16.41 -32.94 25.41
N GLU A 163 -17.49 -32.60 24.72
CA GLU A 163 -18.83 -32.54 25.32
C GLU A 163 -19.31 -33.91 25.78
N HIS A 164 -19.07 -34.95 24.98
CA HIS A 164 -19.38 -36.32 25.37
C HIS A 164 -18.57 -36.77 26.58
N ASP A 165 -17.27 -36.49 26.61
CA ASP A 165 -16.40 -36.81 27.75
C ASP A 165 -16.87 -36.10 29.02
N LEU A 166 -17.23 -34.82 28.92
CA LEU A 166 -17.77 -34.04 30.03
C LEU A 166 -19.08 -34.65 30.57
N ARG A 167 -20.01 -35.03 29.69
CA ARG A 167 -21.26 -35.72 30.10
C ARG A 167 -20.94 -37.02 30.84
N ARG A 168 -20.05 -37.85 30.30
CA ARG A 168 -19.69 -39.13 30.93
C ARG A 168 -19.06 -38.95 32.30
N LEU A 169 -18.21 -37.94 32.49
CA LEU A 169 -17.57 -37.68 33.77
C LEU A 169 -18.57 -37.17 34.81
N THR A 170 -19.44 -36.24 34.42
CA THR A 170 -20.42 -35.62 35.33
C THR A 170 -21.60 -36.53 35.69
N GLU A 171 -21.98 -37.47 34.82
CA GLU A 171 -23.03 -38.46 35.12
C GLU A 171 -22.51 -39.62 35.99
N ARG A 172 -21.21 -39.93 35.94
CA ARG A 172 -20.60 -40.99 36.75
C ARG A 172 -20.59 -40.66 38.24
N ASP A 173 -20.43 -39.38 38.58
CA ASP A 173 -20.48 -38.87 39.95
C ASP A 173 -21.90 -38.83 40.54
N ARG A 174 -22.94 -39.14 39.76
CA ARG A 174 -24.35 -39.17 40.20
C ARG A 174 -24.87 -40.57 40.58
N LYS A 175 -24.10 -41.66 40.46
CA LYS A 175 -24.56 -42.97 40.94
C LYS A 175 -24.36 -43.08 42.48
N PRO A 176 -25.43 -43.33 43.26
CA PRO A 176 -25.32 -43.38 44.72
C PRO A 176 -24.56 -44.63 45.17
N SER A 177 -23.63 -44.44 46.09
CA SER A 177 -22.99 -45.50 46.87
C SER A 177 -24.08 -46.26 47.64
N THR A 178 -24.38 -47.49 47.23
CA THR A 178 -25.12 -48.47 48.04
C THR A 178 -24.31 -48.90 49.25
#